data_AF-A0A7Z9HZ14-F1
#
_entry.id   AF-A0A7Z9HZ14-F1
#
_cell.length_a   1.000
_cell.length_b   1.000
_cell.length_c   1.000
_cell.angle_alpha   90.00
_cell.angle_beta   90.00
_cell.angle_gamma   90.00
#
_symmetry.space_group_name_H-M   'P 1'
#
loop_
_entity.id
_entity.type
_entity.pdbx_description
1 polymer ?
#
loop_
_entity_poly.entity_id
_entity_poly.type
_entity_poly.pdbx_seq_one_letter_code
_entity_poly.pdbx_strand_id
1 'polypeptide(L)'
;MRRHRKRVHGLRRSVNHRAAPVPKNPFQFPPQFLSQFVNYPSLTVFENIASPLRVSKQRPSKSEISAKVEEAAELLGLTSVLQHRPEEISGGQQQRTAIARALVKGSRYIFLDEPLANLDYKLRE
;
A
#
# COMPACT_ATOMS: atom_id res chain seq x y z
N MET A 1 26.79 -15.65 61.41
CA MET A 1 26.89 -16.30 60.09
C MET A 1 25.48 -16.56 59.54
N ARG A 2 25.28 -16.43 58.22
CA ARG A 2 24.05 -16.62 57.39
C ARG A 2 23.06 -15.43 57.41
N ARG A 3 23.08 -14.47 56.46
CA ARG A 3 22.59 -14.49 55.04
C ARG A 3 21.15 -15.04 54.97
N HIS A 4 20.09 -14.32 54.60
CA HIS A 4 19.71 -13.70 53.30
C HIS A 4 18.16 -13.47 53.42
N ARG A 5 17.46 -12.46 52.90
CA ARG A 5 17.33 -11.95 51.52
C ARG A 5 16.53 -10.64 51.59
N LYS A 6 17.03 -9.55 50.99
CA LYS A 6 16.25 -8.34 50.68
C LYS A 6 15.27 -8.65 49.54
N ARG A 7 13.98 -8.35 49.71
CA ARG A 7 13.01 -8.29 48.60
C ARG A 7 13.26 -7.00 47.82
N VAL A 8 13.63 -7.12 46.55
CA VAL A 8 13.68 -5.99 45.61
C VAL A 8 12.35 -5.99 44.86
N HIS A 9 11.58 -4.91 45.00
CA HIS A 9 10.37 -4.67 44.20
C HIS A 9 10.78 -4.32 42.77
N GLY A 10 10.81 -5.33 41.90
CA GLY A 10 11.05 -5.20 40.48
C GLY A 10 9.73 -5.04 39.72
N LEU A 11 9.55 -3.85 39.16
CA LEU A 11 8.55 -3.45 38.18
C LEU A 11 8.44 -4.49 37.04
N ARG A 12 7.29 -5.14 36.87
CA ARG A 12 6.92 -5.84 35.62
C ARG A 12 5.54 -5.37 35.18
N ARG A 13 5.52 -4.40 34.26
CA ARG A 13 4.33 -4.08 33.46
C ARG A 13 4.03 -5.29 32.56
N SER A 14 2.94 -5.99 32.87
CA SER A 14 2.38 -7.05 32.04
C SER A 14 1.80 -6.44 30.77
N VAL A 15 2.50 -6.57 29.64
CA VAL A 15 1.92 -6.29 28.32
C VAL A 15 0.94 -7.42 28.02
N ASN A 16 -0.36 -7.11 28.08
CA ASN A 16 -1.41 -8.05 27.73
C ASN A 16 -1.44 -8.20 26.21
N HIS A 17 -0.76 -9.23 25.67
CA HIS A 17 -0.98 -9.69 24.31
C HIS A 17 -2.27 -10.50 24.24
N ARG A 18 -3.44 -9.84 24.32
CA ARG A 18 -4.69 -10.49 23.92
C ARG A 18 -4.73 -10.49 22.40
N ALA A 19 -4.39 -11.63 21.78
CA ALA A 19 -4.79 -11.90 20.41
C ALA A 19 -6.32 -11.73 20.31
N ALA A 20 -6.78 -11.10 19.23
CA ALA A 20 -8.20 -10.92 18.99
C ALA A 20 -8.90 -12.29 18.97
N PRO A 21 -10.10 -12.44 19.56
CA PRO A 21 -10.79 -13.71 19.61
C PRO A 21 -11.09 -14.21 18.19
N VAL A 22 -10.68 -15.45 17.90
CA VAL A 22 -11.03 -16.14 16.65
C VAL A 22 -12.54 -16.43 16.69
N PRO A 23 -13.32 -16.03 15.66
CA PRO A 23 -14.76 -16.24 15.67
C PRO A 23 -15.09 -17.74 15.67
N LYS A 24 -16.12 -18.11 16.45
CA LYS A 24 -16.58 -19.49 16.58
C LYS A 24 -17.30 -20.02 15.34
N ASN A 25 -17.62 -19.14 14.38
CA ASN A 25 -18.32 -19.48 13.15
C ASN A 25 -17.49 -18.99 11.95
N PRO A 26 -17.00 -19.88 11.06
CA PRO A 26 -16.15 -19.51 9.92
C PRO A 26 -16.88 -18.64 8.89
N PHE A 27 -18.20 -18.47 8.98
CA PHE A 27 -19.00 -17.56 8.15
C PHE A 27 -19.31 -16.21 8.82
N GLN A 28 -18.83 -15.99 10.05
CA GLN A 28 -18.94 -14.71 10.77
C GLN A 28 -17.65 -13.89 10.64
N PHE A 29 -17.07 -13.88 9.45
CA PHE A 29 -16.16 -12.79 9.11
C PHE A 29 -17.03 -11.59 8.73
N PRO A 30 -16.75 -10.38 9.26
CA PRO A 30 -17.41 -9.19 8.74
C PRO A 30 -17.14 -9.12 7.22
N PRO A 31 -18.11 -8.74 6.37
CA PRO A 31 -18.00 -8.82 4.90
C PRO A 31 -16.95 -7.90 4.27
N GLN A 32 -15.93 -7.48 5.01
CA GLN A 32 -14.90 -6.56 4.57
C GLN A 32 -13.51 -7.20 4.60
N PHE A 33 -13.34 -8.33 3.92
CA PHE A 33 -12.03 -8.57 3.29
C PHE A 33 -12.04 -7.85 1.94
N LEU A 34 -12.19 -6.53 1.99
CA LEU A 34 -12.10 -5.67 0.82
C LEU A 34 -10.63 -5.69 0.38
N SER A 35 -10.40 -6.16 -0.85
CA SER A 35 -9.13 -6.21 -1.54
C SER A 35 -8.26 -5.00 -1.18
N GLN A 36 -7.25 -5.23 -0.34
CA GLN A 36 -6.31 -4.19 0.01
C GLN A 36 -5.51 -3.84 -1.25
N PHE A 37 -5.66 -2.61 -1.75
CA PHE A 37 -4.76 -2.12 -2.79
C PHE A 37 -3.35 -2.13 -2.21
N VAL A 38 -2.44 -2.86 -2.86
CA VAL A 38 -1.05 -3.05 -2.39
C VAL A 38 -0.22 -1.80 -2.68
N ASN A 39 -0.69 -0.62 -2.29
CA ASN A 39 0.08 0.62 -2.31
C ASN A 39 0.96 0.70 -1.06
N TYR A 40 2.12 1.34 -1.17
CA TYR A 40 2.97 1.61 -0.03
C TYR A 40 2.38 2.79 0.77
N PRO A 41 1.92 2.57 2.01
CA PRO A 41 1.15 3.56 2.76
C PRO A 41 1.98 4.78 3.17
N SER A 42 3.28 4.60 3.37
CA SER A 42 4.21 5.68 3.74
C SER A 42 4.68 6.53 2.57
N LEU A 43 4.38 6.13 1.33
CA LEU A 43 4.83 6.80 0.11
C LEU A 43 3.68 7.58 -0.52
N THR A 44 3.97 8.73 -1.14
CA THR A 44 2.97 9.45 -1.95
C THR A 44 2.58 8.65 -3.19
N VAL A 45 1.53 9.05 -3.91
CA VAL A 45 1.15 8.48 -5.21
C VAL A 45 2.32 8.54 -6.19
N PHE A 46 3.02 9.68 -6.27
CA PHE A 46 4.21 9.83 -7.10
C PHE A 46 5.28 8.80 -6.74
N GLU A 47 5.59 8.65 -5.45
CA GLU A 47 6.64 7.73 -4.98
C GLU A 47 6.24 6.27 -5.15
N ASN A 48 4.96 5.97 -4.99
CA ASN A 48 4.38 4.68 -5.30
C ASN A 48 4.64 4.33 -6.76
N ILE A 49 4.26 5.20 -7.70
CA ILE A 49 4.50 5.01 -9.14
C ILE A 49 6.00 4.94 -9.45
N ALA A 50 6.84 5.77 -8.83
CA ALA A 50 8.28 5.75 -9.06
C ALA A 50 8.98 4.50 -8.51
N SER A 51 8.39 3.80 -7.54
CA SER A 51 9.02 2.69 -6.81
C SER A 51 9.63 1.59 -7.70
N PRO A 52 8.99 1.11 -8.81
CA PRO A 52 9.55 0.06 -9.65
C PRO A 52 10.74 0.55 -10.48
N LEU A 53 10.76 1.84 -10.85
CA LEU A 53 11.87 2.46 -11.58
C LEU A 53 13.10 2.62 -10.69
N ARG A 54 12.91 2.96 -9.41
CA ARG A 54 14.01 3.10 -8.42
C ARG A 54 14.71 1.78 -8.13
N VAL A 55 14.00 0.66 -8.21
CA VAL A 55 14.54 -0.70 -7.99
C VAL A 55 15.02 -1.34 -9.31
N SER A 56 14.70 -0.74 -10.46
CA SER A 56 15.11 -1.25 -11.77
C SER A 56 16.63 -1.27 -11.93
N LYS A 57 17.14 -2.31 -12.60
CA LYS A 57 18.58 -2.44 -12.95
C LYS A 57 19.08 -1.28 -13.82
N GLN A 58 18.20 -0.70 -14.63
CA GLN A 58 18.53 0.39 -15.56
C GLN A 58 18.82 1.71 -14.84
N ARG A 59 18.34 1.88 -13.58
CA ARG A 59 18.53 3.08 -12.75
C ARG A 59 18.41 4.40 -13.53
N PRO A 60 17.23 4.70 -14.10
CA PRO A 60 17.00 5.96 -14.80
C PRO A 60 17.29 7.16 -13.89
N SER A 61 17.67 8.27 -14.52
CA SER A 61 17.89 9.55 -13.84
C SER A 61 16.60 10.04 -13.17
N LYS A 62 16.74 10.98 -12.22
CA LYS A 62 15.57 11.59 -11.55
C LYS A 62 14.62 12.26 -12.55
N SER A 63 15.15 12.88 -13.60
CA SER A 63 14.35 13.53 -14.64
C SER A 63 13.52 12.53 -15.42
N GLU A 64 14.14 11.42 -15.85
CA GLU A 64 13.45 10.33 -16.56
C GLU A 64 12.38 9.66 -15.68
N ILE A 65 12.64 9.52 -14.38
CA ILE A 65 11.63 9.01 -13.44
C ILE A 65 10.45 9.97 -13.36
N SER A 66 10.69 11.27 -13.22
CA SER A 66 9.61 12.27 -13.16
C SER A 66 8.75 12.23 -14.41
N ALA A 67 9.38 12.26 -15.59
CA ALA A 67 8.68 12.22 -16.87
C ALA A 67 7.79 10.97 -17.01
N LYS A 68 8.32 9.79 -16.68
CA LYS A 68 7.54 8.53 -16.75
C LYS A 68 6.40 8.47 -15.74
N VAL A 69 6.59 9.04 -14.55
CA VAL A 69 5.54 9.09 -13.53
C VAL A 69 4.44 10.06 -13.96
N GLU A 70 4.81 11.21 -14.50
CA GLU A 70 3.87 12.22 -15.01
C GLU A 70 3.03 11.67 -16.17
N GLU A 71 3.67 11.00 -17.14
CA GLU A 71 2.97 10.32 -18.26
C GLU A 71 1.95 9.28 -17.74
N ALA A 72 2.37 8.41 -16.82
CA ALA A 72 1.48 7.41 -16.24
C ALA A 72 0.35 8.03 -15.41
N ALA A 73 0.62 9.15 -14.73
CA ALA A 73 -0.35 9.85 -13.92
C ALA A 73 -1.39 10.58 -14.78
N GLU A 74 -0.98 11.17 -15.90
CA GLU A 74 -1.88 11.80 -16.86
C GLU A 74 -2.82 10.76 -17.49
N LEU A 75 -2.27 9.65 -17.98
CA LEU A 75 -3.04 8.56 -18.58
C LEU A 75 -4.13 8.00 -17.65
N LEU A 76 -3.87 7.99 -16.34
CA LEU A 76 -4.77 7.42 -15.34
C LEU A 76 -5.50 8.47 -14.49
N GLY A 77 -5.43 9.76 -14.86
CA GLY A 77 -6.12 10.83 -14.15
C GLY A 77 -5.73 10.92 -12.66
N LEU A 78 -4.42 10.85 -12.38
CA LEU A 78 -3.82 10.94 -11.04
C LEU A 78 -3.00 12.22 -10.83
N THR A 79 -2.83 13.05 -11.85
CA THR A 79 -1.98 14.26 -11.82
C THR A 79 -2.29 15.17 -10.63
N SER A 80 -3.57 15.39 -10.31
CA SER A 80 -4.00 16.24 -9.19
C SER A 80 -3.72 15.64 -7.80
N VAL A 81 -3.45 14.33 -7.72
CA VAL A 81 -3.26 13.63 -6.45
C VAL A 81 -1.84 13.07 -6.26
N LEU A 82 -0.90 13.41 -7.13
CA LEU A 82 0.48 12.89 -7.08
C LEU A 82 1.20 13.08 -5.73
N GLN A 83 0.91 14.17 -5.02
CA GLN A 83 1.54 14.50 -3.74
C GLN A 83 0.81 13.91 -2.52
N HIS A 84 -0.37 13.31 -2.71
CA HIS A 84 -1.14 12.71 -1.64
C HIS A 84 -0.64 11.30 -1.33
N ARG A 85 -0.90 10.85 -0.11
CA ARG A 85 -0.71 9.46 0.34
C ARG A 85 -1.93 8.61 0.01
N PRO A 86 -1.81 7.27 -0.03
CA PRO A 86 -2.92 6.37 -0.32
C PRO A 86 -4.15 6.58 0.57
N GLU A 87 -3.96 6.95 1.83
CA GLU A 87 -5.04 7.23 2.79
C GLU A 87 -5.85 8.51 2.50
N GLU A 88 -5.30 9.41 1.68
CA GLU A 88 -5.90 10.72 1.35
C GLU A 88 -6.67 10.69 0.02
N ILE A 89 -6.68 9.55 -0.68
CA ILE A 89 -7.29 9.41 -2.02
C ILE A 89 -8.38 8.33 -2.03
N SER A 90 -9.32 8.46 -2.96
CA SER A 90 -10.42 7.51 -3.13
C SER A 90 -9.93 6.10 -3.49
N GLY A 91 -10.72 5.06 -3.20
CA GLY A 91 -10.39 3.68 -3.55
C GLY A 91 -10.12 3.48 -5.05
N GLY A 92 -10.88 4.14 -5.93
CA GLY A 92 -10.63 4.10 -7.38
C GLY A 92 -9.30 4.74 -7.77
N GLN A 93 -8.89 5.84 -7.10
CA GLN A 93 -7.55 6.42 -7.30
C GLN A 93 -6.45 5.51 -6.77
N GLN A 94 -6.67 4.81 -5.65
CA GLN A 94 -5.73 3.81 -5.13
C GLN A 94 -5.56 2.63 -6.11
N GLN A 95 -6.65 2.19 -6.74
CA GLN A 95 -6.61 1.17 -7.79
C GLN A 95 -5.80 1.63 -9.00
N ARG A 96 -6.10 2.83 -9.52
CA ARG A 96 -5.33 3.41 -10.63
C ARG A 96 -3.86 3.62 -10.28
N THR A 97 -3.54 3.95 -9.03
CA THR A 97 -2.15 4.05 -8.56
C THR A 97 -1.43 2.71 -8.65
N ALA A 98 -2.08 1.60 -8.28
CA ALA A 98 -1.52 0.26 -8.45
C ALA A 98 -1.32 -0.12 -9.92
N ILE A 99 -2.24 0.26 -10.80
CA ILE A 99 -2.11 0.06 -12.26
C ILE A 99 -0.94 0.89 -12.81
N ALA A 100 -0.83 2.17 -12.44
CA ALA A 100 0.26 3.05 -12.84
C ALA A 100 1.64 2.46 -12.49
N ARG A 101 1.77 1.86 -11.30
CA ARG A 101 2.98 1.15 -10.87
C ARG A 101 3.33 -0.04 -11.76
N ALA A 102 2.34 -0.78 -12.24
CA ALA A 102 2.58 -1.89 -13.14
C ALA A 102 3.04 -1.38 -14.53
N LEU A 103 2.37 -0.33 -15.04
CA LEU A 103 2.62 0.24 -16.36
C LEU A 103 3.98 0.91 -16.49
N VAL A 104 4.37 1.73 -15.51
CA VAL A 104 5.60 2.54 -15.56
C VAL A 104 6.88 1.70 -15.67
N LYS A 105 6.82 0.42 -15.26
CA LYS A 105 7.93 -0.53 -15.38
C LYS A 105 8.23 -0.90 -16.85
N GLY A 106 7.28 -0.71 -17.78
CA GLY A 106 7.44 -1.07 -19.19
C GLY A 106 7.62 -2.57 -19.40
N SER A 107 6.96 -3.41 -18.58
CA SER A 107 7.05 -4.87 -18.72
C SER A 107 6.29 -5.32 -19.97
N ARG A 108 6.81 -6.33 -20.70
CA ARG A 108 6.13 -6.88 -21.89
C ARG A 108 4.78 -7.52 -21.56
N TYR A 109 4.63 -8.03 -20.34
CA TYR A 109 3.42 -8.66 -19.84
C TYR A 109 3.12 -8.11 -18.45
N ILE A 110 1.84 -7.85 -18.20
CA ILE A 110 1.30 -7.43 -16.90
C ILE A 110 0.13 -8.34 -16.60
N PHE A 111 0.16 -9.02 -15.44
CA PHE A 111 -0.96 -9.79 -14.94
C PHE A 111 -1.72 -8.94 -13.93
N LEU A 112 -3.01 -8.80 -14.14
CA LEU A 112 -3.90 -8.01 -13.30
C LEU A 112 -5.06 -8.91 -12.87
N ASP A 113 -5.31 -8.96 -11.56
CA ASP A 113 -6.46 -9.65 -11.00
C ASP A 113 -7.54 -8.61 -10.67
N GLU A 114 -8.68 -8.69 -11.36
CA GLU A 114 -9.81 -7.76 -11.23
C GLU A 114 -9.45 -6.26 -11.23
N PRO A 115 -8.64 -5.74 -12.18
CA PRO A 115 -8.08 -4.39 -12.13
C PRO A 115 -9.12 -3.26 -12.26
N LEU A 116 -10.35 -3.57 -12.64
CA LEU A 116 -11.40 -2.59 -12.89
C LEU A 116 -12.63 -2.80 -12.01
N ALA A 117 -12.62 -3.77 -11.09
CA ALA A 117 -13.79 -4.11 -10.28
C ALA A 117 -14.29 -2.94 -9.40
N ASN A 118 -13.39 -2.04 -8.99
CA ASN A 118 -13.70 -0.86 -8.17
C ASN A 118 -13.61 0.46 -8.97
N LEU A 119 -13.47 0.39 -10.30
CA LEU A 119 -13.42 1.55 -11.17
C LEU A 119 -14.83 1.83 -11.72
N ASP A 120 -15.46 2.87 -11.19
CA ASP A 120 -16.82 3.27 -11.58
C ASP A 120 -16.88 3.74 -13.06
N TYR A 121 -18.06 3.55 -13.65
CA TYR A 121 -18.45 3.39 -15.06
C TYR A 121 -18.04 4.48 -16.09
N LYS A 122 -17.25 5.50 -15.73
CA LYS A 122 -16.97 6.68 -16.60
C LYS A 122 -15.74 6.56 -17.54
N LEU A 123 -15.23 5.35 -17.75
CA LEU A 123 -14.13 5.06 -18.70
C LEU A 123 -14.56 4.05 -19.78
N ARG A 124 -15.86 3.99 -20.09
CA ARG A 124 -16.44 3.11 -21.13
C ARG A 124 -16.76 3.83 -22.45
N GLU A 125 -16.44 5.11 -22.57
CA GLU A 125 -16.58 5.90 -23.82
C GLU A 125 -15.25 6.52 -24.22
#